data_AF-A0A3R6SYK3-F1
#
_entry.id   AF-A0A3R6SYK3-F1
#
_cell.length_a   1.000
_cell.length_b   1.000
_cell.length_c   1.000
_cell.angle_alpha   90.00
_cell.angle_beta   90.00
_cell.angle_gamma   90.00
#
_symmetry.space_group_name_H-M   'P 1'
#
loop_
_entity.id
_entity.type
_entity.pdbx_description
1 polymer ?
#
loop_
_entity_poly.entity_id
_entity_poly.type
_entity_poly.pdbx_seq_one_letter_code
_entity_poly.pdbx_strand_id
1 'polypeptide(L)'
;MKISTAEIKIYIIECVKTYGMYTNDDFKKYIIQKSGKIPTKNQIAGAIAQLVDSNDISRVGRGLYSKDIESTSVNTKASSNNAKEDTLKAEIYNTLSKVEKELVSAIGSVNVFDLNSENFEIIKKIRGLKDTIEEIKGQCK
;
A
#
# COMPACT_ATOMS: atom_id res chain seq x y z
N MET A 1 27.14 -19.15 2.22
CA MET A 1 26.24 -19.79 3.21
C MET A 1 24.84 -19.91 2.63
N LYS A 2 24.16 -21.04 2.85
CA LYS A 2 22.75 -21.20 2.45
C LYS A 2 21.86 -20.35 3.38
N ILE A 3 20.85 -19.69 2.81
CA ILE A 3 19.85 -18.96 3.59
C ILE A 3 18.76 -19.93 4.05
N SER A 4 18.32 -19.80 5.30
CA SER A 4 17.23 -20.61 5.86
C SER A 4 15.86 -20.05 5.49
N THR A 5 14.83 -20.91 5.52
CA THR A 5 13.44 -20.47 5.29
C THR A 5 12.97 -19.49 6.36
N ALA A 6 13.44 -19.61 7.61
CA ALA A 6 13.12 -18.66 8.68
C ALA A 6 13.68 -17.26 8.39
N GLU A 7 14.95 -17.18 7.95
CA GLU A 7 15.55 -15.91 7.53
C GLU A 7 14.76 -15.28 6.36
N ILE A 8 14.39 -16.07 5.35
CA ILE A 8 13.59 -15.58 4.22
C ILE A 8 12.28 -14.96 4.70
N LYS A 9 11.58 -15.63 5.62
CA LYS A 9 10.31 -15.10 6.18
C LYS A 9 10.49 -13.77 6.88
N ILE A 10 11.53 -13.62 7.70
CA ILE A 10 11.84 -12.36 8.39
C ILE A 10 12.04 -11.23 7.37
N TYR A 11 12.80 -11.47 6.30
CA TYR A 11 13.03 -10.45 5.27
C TYR A 11 11.78 -10.13 4.45
N ILE A 12 10.91 -11.12 4.17
CA ILE A 12 9.63 -10.85 3.49
C ILE A 12 8.74 -9.97 4.36
N ILE A 13 8.60 -10.30 5.66
CA ILE A 13 7.82 -9.48 6.60
C ILE A 13 8.40 -8.06 6.70
N GLU A 14 9.72 -7.93 6.75
CA GLU A 14 10.38 -6.61 6.76
C GLU A 14 10.14 -5.84 5.46
N CYS A 15 10.16 -6.52 4.31
CA CYS A 15 9.91 -5.94 2.99
C CYS A 15 8.50 -5.36 2.87
N VAL A 16 7.49 -6.05 3.40
CA VAL A 16 6.10 -5.60 3.38
C VAL A 16 5.75 -4.61 4.51
N LYS A 17 6.68 -4.22 5.38
CA LYS A 17 6.39 -3.20 6.41
C LYS A 17 6.05 -1.85 5.81
N THR A 18 6.63 -1.52 4.66
CA THR A 18 6.25 -0.36 3.88
C THR A 18 4.92 -0.66 3.15
N TYR A 19 4.04 0.34 3.07
CA TYR A 19 2.79 0.16 2.32
C TYR A 19 3.10 0.01 0.82
N GLY A 20 2.61 -1.07 0.21
CA GLY A 20 2.87 -1.39 -1.19
C GLY A 20 2.42 -2.78 -1.61
N MET A 21 2.56 -3.05 -2.91
CA MET A 21 2.38 -4.39 -3.49
C MET A 21 3.74 -4.93 -3.93
N TYR A 22 4.00 -6.17 -3.60
CA TYR A 22 5.30 -6.82 -3.77
C TYR A 22 5.16 -8.09 -4.60
N THR A 23 6.13 -8.29 -5.47
CA THR A 23 6.27 -9.50 -6.26
C THR A 23 7.33 -10.44 -5.69
N ASN A 24 7.39 -11.67 -6.21
CA ASN A 24 8.48 -12.59 -5.90
C ASN A 24 9.87 -11.99 -6.19
N ASP A 25 9.98 -11.17 -7.23
CA ASP A 25 11.25 -10.55 -7.61
C ASP A 25 11.64 -9.43 -6.64
N ASP A 26 10.67 -8.69 -6.10
CA ASP A 26 10.90 -7.68 -5.08
C ASP A 26 11.43 -8.33 -3.80
N PHE A 27 10.79 -9.41 -3.34
CA PHE A 27 11.29 -10.18 -2.20
C PHE A 27 12.68 -10.75 -2.45
N LYS A 28 12.93 -11.30 -3.65
CA LYS A 28 14.26 -11.81 -4.02
C LYS A 28 15.33 -10.73 -3.95
N LYS A 29 15.07 -9.56 -4.55
CA LYS A 29 15.99 -8.41 -4.53
C LYS A 29 16.26 -7.95 -3.10
N TYR A 30 15.20 -7.82 -2.30
CA TYR A 30 15.29 -7.38 -0.91
C TYR A 30 16.12 -8.34 -0.04
N ILE A 31 15.87 -9.65 -0.17
CA ILE A 31 16.63 -10.69 0.54
C ILE A 31 18.11 -10.63 0.15
N ILE A 32 18.42 -10.55 -1.16
CA ILE A 32 19.82 -10.48 -1.62
C ILE A 32 20.50 -9.22 -1.07
N GLN A 33 19.80 -8.07 -1.08
CA GLN A 33 20.32 -6.80 -0.58
C GLN A 33 20.62 -6.84 0.92
N LYS A 34 19.75 -7.46 1.73
CA LYS A 34 19.87 -7.47 3.20
C LYS A 34 20.74 -8.60 3.71
N SER A 35 20.63 -9.78 3.13
CA SER A 35 21.30 -10.98 3.62
C SER A 35 22.61 -11.30 2.89
N GLY A 36 22.85 -10.72 1.70
CA GLY A 36 23.98 -11.07 0.82
C GLY A 36 23.94 -12.53 0.31
N LYS A 37 22.79 -13.22 0.45
CA LYS A 37 22.61 -14.63 0.08
C LYS A 37 21.58 -14.72 -1.04
N ILE A 38 21.74 -15.68 -1.93
CA ILE A 38 20.82 -15.90 -3.06
C ILE A 38 19.80 -16.97 -2.67
N PRO A 39 18.54 -16.61 -2.39
CA PRO A 39 17.47 -17.59 -2.18
C PRO A 39 17.06 -18.26 -3.49
N THR A 40 16.67 -19.53 -3.43
CA THR A 40 16.08 -20.23 -4.58
C THR A 40 14.60 -19.88 -4.75
N LYS A 41 14.07 -20.03 -5.98
CA LYS A 41 12.66 -19.79 -6.28
C LYS A 41 11.72 -20.61 -5.39
N ASN A 42 12.08 -21.87 -5.11
CA ASN A 42 11.28 -22.78 -4.27
C ASN A 42 11.29 -22.36 -2.80
N GLN A 43 12.41 -21.85 -2.29
CA GLN A 43 12.48 -21.35 -0.91
C GLN A 43 11.64 -20.09 -0.71
N ILE A 44 11.64 -19.17 -1.68
CA ILE A 44 10.78 -17.98 -1.66
C ILE A 44 9.31 -18.41 -1.71
N ALA A 45 8.94 -19.26 -2.68
CA ALA A 45 7.57 -19.73 -2.82
C ALA A 45 7.06 -20.45 -1.55
N GLY A 46 7.90 -21.30 -0.95
CA GLY A 46 7.56 -21.99 0.30
C GLY A 46 7.41 -21.03 1.49
N ALA A 47 8.29 -20.03 1.60
CA ALA A 47 8.18 -19.02 2.65
C ALA A 47 6.92 -18.14 2.49
N ILE A 48 6.59 -17.72 1.26
CA ILE A 48 5.38 -16.96 0.96
C ILE A 48 4.14 -17.77 1.27
N ALA A 49 4.07 -19.04 0.86
CA ALA A 49 2.93 -19.90 1.15
C ALA A 49 2.68 -19.98 2.66
N GLN A 50 3.74 -20.21 3.45
CA GLN A 50 3.63 -20.24 4.92
C GLN A 50 3.16 -18.91 5.51
N LEU A 51 3.62 -17.76 4.97
CA LEU A 51 3.24 -16.43 5.46
C LEU A 51 1.81 -16.04 5.06
N VAL A 52 1.34 -16.53 3.91
CA VAL A 52 -0.07 -16.37 3.50
C VAL A 52 -0.96 -17.25 4.38
N ASP A 53 -0.55 -18.49 4.64
CA ASP A 53 -1.30 -19.42 5.50
C ASP A 53 -1.38 -18.93 6.95
N SER A 54 -0.39 -18.18 7.43
CA SER A 54 -0.38 -17.57 8.77
C SER A 54 -1.05 -16.19 8.84
N ASN A 55 -1.57 -15.65 7.74
CA ASN A 55 -2.11 -14.27 7.65
C ASN A 55 -1.08 -13.19 8.05
N ASP A 56 0.22 -13.44 7.82
CA ASP A 56 1.26 -12.41 7.97
C ASP A 56 1.32 -11.51 6.72
N ILE A 57 0.97 -12.06 5.56
CA ILE A 57 0.87 -11.35 4.28
C ILE A 57 -0.37 -11.80 3.50
N SER A 58 -0.96 -10.91 2.71
CA SER A 58 -2.14 -11.21 1.90
C SER A 58 -1.81 -11.29 0.42
N ARG A 59 -2.44 -12.22 -0.30
CA ARG A 59 -2.32 -12.33 -1.76
C ARG A 59 -3.37 -11.44 -2.44
N VAL A 60 -2.94 -10.34 -3.03
CA VAL A 60 -3.81 -9.32 -3.65
C VAL A 60 -3.99 -9.51 -5.16
N GLY A 61 -3.19 -10.39 -5.78
CA GLY A 61 -3.28 -10.67 -7.22
C GLY A 61 -2.38 -11.83 -7.65
N ARG A 62 -2.30 -12.07 -8.96
CA ARG A 62 -1.45 -13.12 -9.53
C ARG A 62 0.03 -12.80 -9.29
N GLY A 63 0.58 -13.34 -8.20
CA GLY A 63 1.97 -13.12 -7.80
C GLY A 63 2.24 -11.77 -7.13
N LEU A 64 1.19 -11.09 -6.64
CA LEU A 64 1.26 -9.84 -5.88
C LEU A 64 0.85 -10.09 -4.44
N TYR A 65 1.63 -9.54 -3.52
CA TYR A 65 1.48 -9.70 -2.08
C TYR A 65 1.54 -8.34 -1.39
N SER A 66 0.81 -8.17 -0.30
CA SER A 66 0.85 -6.98 0.55
C SER A 66 0.93 -7.38 2.02
N LYS A 67 1.23 -6.42 2.89
CA LYS A 67 1.05 -6.60 4.33
C LYS A 67 -0.42 -6.93 4.60
N ASP A 68 -0.65 -7.96 5.41
CA ASP A 68 -1.99 -8.17 5.95
C ASP A 68 -2.26 -7.11 7.01
N ILE A 69 -3.36 -6.36 6.83
CA ILE A 69 -3.78 -5.31 7.76
C ILE A 69 -4.60 -5.94 8.90
N GLU A 70 -5.08 -7.19 8.72
CA GLU A 70 -5.95 -7.88 9.67
C GLU A 70 -5.21 -8.70 10.75
N SER A 71 -3.88 -8.55 10.91
CA SER A 71 -3.12 -9.25 11.97
C SER A 71 -3.40 -8.72 13.40
N THR A 72 -4.56 -8.09 13.64
CA THR A 72 -5.07 -7.80 14.99
C THR A 72 -6.60 -7.93 15.04
N SER A 73 -7.17 -9.03 14.54
CA SER A 73 -8.47 -9.48 15.07
C SER A 73 -8.69 -10.97 14.85
N VAL A 74 -8.84 -11.64 15.97
CA VAL A 74 -9.24 -13.04 16.13
C VAL A 74 -10.54 -13.32 15.36
N ASN A 75 -10.56 -14.43 14.61
CA ASN A 75 -11.74 -15.16 14.11
C ASN A 75 -12.91 -14.34 13.55
N THR A 76 -13.19 -14.47 12.26
CA THR A 76 -14.43 -15.13 11.83
C THR A 76 -14.43 -15.48 10.34
N LYS A 77 -14.95 -16.68 10.07
CA LYS A 77 -15.19 -17.23 8.75
C LYS A 77 -16.19 -16.40 7.95
N ALA A 78 -15.92 -16.34 6.64
CA ALA A 78 -16.88 -16.27 5.54
C ALA A 78 -17.99 -15.21 5.61
N SER A 79 -17.86 -14.12 4.83
CA SER A 79 -18.98 -13.60 4.06
C SER A 79 -18.57 -12.58 2.99
N SER A 80 -19.21 -12.73 1.83
CA SER A 80 -19.50 -11.76 0.76
C SER A 80 -18.38 -10.86 0.21
N ASN A 81 -18.04 -11.10 -1.06
CA ASN A 81 -17.26 -10.18 -1.90
C ASN A 81 -17.85 -8.77 -2.00
N ASN A 82 -19.16 -8.59 -1.71
CA ASN A 82 -19.81 -7.28 -1.69
C ASN A 82 -19.45 -6.44 -0.45
N ALA A 83 -19.07 -7.06 0.68
CA ALA A 83 -18.70 -6.32 1.89
C ALA A 83 -17.28 -5.76 1.83
N LYS A 84 -16.38 -6.41 1.07
CA LYS A 84 -14.98 -5.95 0.87
C LYS A 84 -14.86 -4.78 -0.10
N GLU A 85 -15.76 -4.69 -1.08
CA GLU A 85 -15.80 -3.58 -2.02
C GLU A 85 -16.36 -2.30 -1.36
N ASP A 86 -17.35 -2.46 -0.49
CA ASP A 86 -17.89 -1.36 0.32
C ASP A 86 -16.88 -0.83 1.36
N THR A 87 -16.08 -1.69 1.99
CA THR A 87 -14.97 -1.23 2.85
C THR A 87 -13.88 -0.52 2.06
N LEU A 88 -13.51 -1.02 0.87
CA LEU A 88 -12.50 -0.39 0.02
C LEU A 88 -12.95 1.00 -0.47
N LYS A 89 -14.19 1.12 -0.95
CA LYS A 89 -14.75 2.43 -1.35
C LYS A 89 -14.84 3.39 -0.19
N ALA A 90 -15.23 2.93 1.00
CA ALA A 90 -15.30 3.75 2.21
C ALA A 90 -13.91 4.22 2.68
N GLU A 91 -12.90 3.35 2.65
CA GLU A 91 -11.52 3.71 3.01
C GLU A 91 -10.91 4.72 2.03
N ILE A 92 -11.13 4.51 0.73
CA ILE A 92 -10.70 5.45 -0.31
C ILE A 92 -11.39 6.80 -0.11
N TYR A 93 -12.71 6.81 0.09
CA TYR A 93 -13.48 8.04 0.31
C TYR A 93 -13.01 8.82 1.54
N ASN A 94 -12.78 8.13 2.66
CA ASN A 94 -12.31 8.73 3.91
C ASN A 94 -10.90 9.32 3.77
N THR A 95 -9.99 8.57 3.12
CA THR A 95 -8.61 9.01 2.88
C THR A 95 -8.57 10.22 1.97
N LEU A 96 -9.29 10.17 0.84
CA LEU A 96 -9.39 11.27 -0.11
C LEU A 96 -10.04 12.51 0.52
N SER A 97 -11.06 12.35 1.37
CA SER A 97 -11.66 13.47 2.09
C SER A 97 -10.71 14.14 3.08
N LYS A 98 -9.81 13.38 3.71
CA LYS A 98 -8.79 13.94 4.60
C LYS A 98 -7.74 14.71 3.82
N VAL A 99 -7.22 14.11 2.75
CA VAL A 99 -6.24 14.73 1.83
C VAL A 99 -6.80 16.03 1.26
N GLU A 100 -8.05 16.03 0.77
CA GLU A 100 -8.73 17.22 0.24
C GLU A 100 -8.79 18.35 1.28
N LYS A 101 -9.20 18.05 2.53
CA LYS A 101 -9.29 19.06 3.60
C LYS A 101 -7.93 19.67 3.93
N GLU A 102 -6.88 18.85 4.01
CA GLU A 102 -5.52 19.33 4.29
C GLU A 102 -5.00 20.21 3.14
N LEU A 103 -5.24 19.81 1.89
CA LEU A 103 -4.87 20.57 0.69
C LEU A 103 -5.61 21.91 0.58
N VAL A 104 -6.92 21.93 0.83
CA VAL A 104 -7.71 23.18 0.82
C VAL A 104 -7.26 24.11 1.95
N SER A 105 -6.94 23.56 3.13
CA SER A 105 -6.45 24.37 4.25
C SER A 105 -5.06 24.96 3.95
N ALA A 106 -4.17 24.16 3.37
CA ALA A 106 -2.83 24.61 2.97
C ALA A 106 -2.90 25.72 1.91
N ILE A 107 -3.66 25.53 0.83
CA ILE A 107 -3.80 26.57 -0.22
C ILE A 107 -4.59 27.78 0.28
N GLY A 108 -5.65 27.57 1.06
CA GLY A 108 -6.47 28.66 1.60
C GLY A 108 -5.71 29.60 2.52
N SER A 109 -4.63 29.10 3.13
CA SER A 109 -3.70 29.91 3.94
C SER A 109 -2.67 30.69 3.10
N VAL A 110 -2.57 30.42 1.79
CA VAL A 110 -1.61 31.08 0.91
C VAL A 110 -2.20 32.36 0.33
N ASN A 111 -1.52 33.47 0.58
CA ASN A 111 -1.87 34.75 0.00
C ASN A 111 -1.42 34.79 -1.49
N VAL A 112 -2.40 34.76 -2.41
CA VAL A 112 -2.13 34.58 -3.85
C VAL A 112 -1.32 35.75 -4.46
N PHE A 113 -1.37 36.91 -3.83
CA PHE A 113 -0.66 38.12 -4.26
C PHE A 113 0.85 38.11 -3.97
N ASP A 114 1.31 37.24 -3.08
CA ASP A 114 2.73 37.14 -2.68
C ASP A 114 3.49 36.03 -3.44
N LEU A 115 2.87 35.43 -4.46
CA LEU A 115 3.41 34.27 -5.16
C LEU A 115 4.16 34.65 -6.43
N ASN A 116 5.32 34.03 -6.64
CA ASN A 116 6.01 34.05 -7.92
C ASN A 116 5.29 33.15 -8.95
N SER A 117 5.67 33.25 -10.24
CA SER A 117 4.98 32.50 -11.30
C SER A 117 5.09 30.97 -11.14
N GLU A 118 6.17 30.48 -10.53
CA GLU A 118 6.39 29.06 -10.26
C GLU A 118 5.43 28.55 -9.17
N ASN A 119 5.28 29.30 -8.08
CA ASN A 119 4.36 29.01 -7.00
C ASN A 119 2.90 29.08 -7.47
N PHE A 120 2.58 29.98 -8.41
CA PHE A 120 1.25 30.06 -9.01
C PHE A 120 0.89 28.81 -9.83
N GLU A 121 1.83 28.30 -10.64
CA GLU A 121 1.64 27.05 -11.39
C GLU A 121 1.48 25.84 -10.46
N ILE A 122 2.19 25.82 -9.33
CA ILE A 122 2.01 24.80 -8.29
C ILE A 122 0.58 24.84 -7.75
N ILE A 123 0.06 26.01 -7.37
CA ILE A 123 -1.33 26.14 -6.89
C ILE A 123 -2.34 25.69 -7.94
N LYS A 124 -2.12 26.02 -9.21
CA LYS A 124 -2.99 25.59 -10.31
C LYS A 124 -3.03 24.07 -10.44
N LYS A 125 -1.88 23.40 -10.39
CA LYS A 125 -1.79 21.93 -10.40
C LYS A 125 -2.49 21.32 -9.19
N ILE A 126 -2.32 21.92 -8.03
CA ILE A 126 -2.95 21.45 -6.79
C ILE A 126 -4.49 21.60 -6.87
N ARG A 127 -5.01 22.69 -7.43
CA ARG A 127 -6.45 22.84 -7.69
C ARG A 127 -6.97 21.78 -8.66
N GLY A 128 -6.24 21.50 -9.74
CA GLY A 128 -6.61 20.40 -10.65
C GLY A 128 -6.62 19.03 -9.95
N LEU A 129 -5.66 18.78 -9.05
CA LEU A 129 -5.66 17.56 -8.24
C LEU A 129 -6.89 17.47 -7.33
N LYS A 130 -7.34 18.58 -6.74
CA LYS A 130 -8.60 18.62 -5.96
C LYS A 130 -9.79 18.16 -6.80
N ASP A 131 -9.91 18.66 -8.03
CA ASP A 131 -11.03 18.29 -8.92
C ASP A 131 -10.99 16.79 -9.27
N THR A 132 -9.80 16.23 -9.49
CA THR A 132 -9.63 14.79 -9.72
C THR A 132 -9.98 13.96 -8.47
N ILE A 133 -9.61 14.43 -7.27
CA ILE A 133 -9.99 13.80 -6.00
C ILE A 133 -11.51 13.77 -5.83
N GLU A 134 -12.18 14.87 -6.18
CA GLU A 134 -13.63 15.00 -6.09
C GLU A 134 -14.36 14.06 -7.06
N GLU A 135 -13.83 13.89 -8.27
CA GLU A 135 -14.34 12.92 -9.26
C GLU A 135 -14.22 11.47 -8.75
N ILE A 136 -13.05 11.09 -8.21
CA ILE A 136 -12.84 9.74 -7.65
C ILE A 136 -13.78 9.50 -6.46
N LYS A 137 -13.95 10.49 -5.56
CA LYS A 137 -14.92 10.40 -4.46
C LYS A 137 -16.35 10.21 -4.95
N GLY A 138 -16.71 10.79 -6.10
CA GLY A 138 -18.01 10.59 -6.73
C GLY A 138 -18.24 9.16 -7.22
N GLN A 139 -17.18 8.47 -7.65
CA GLN A 139 -17.21 7.05 -8.06
C GLN A 139 -17.21 6.08 -6.87
N CYS A 140 -16.75 6.54 -5.69
CA CYS A 140 -16.77 5.77 -4.45
C CYS A 140 -18.08 5.94 -3.63
N LYS A 141 -19.01 6.76 -4.10
CA LYS A 141 -20.35 6.96 -3.51
C LYS A 141 -21.33 5.89 -3.97
#